data_AF-A0A542AVR1-F1
#
_entry.id   AF-A0A542AVR1-F1
#
_cell.length_a   1.000
_cell.length_b   1.000
_cell.length_c   1.000
_cell.angle_alpha   90.00
_cell.angle_beta   90.00
_cell.angle_gamma   90.00
#
_symmetry.space_group_name_H-M   'P 1'
#
loop_
_entity.id
_entity.type
_entity.pdbx_description
1 polymer ?
#
loop_
_entity_poly.entity_id
_entity_poly.type
_entity_poly.pdbx_seq_one_letter_code
_entity_poly.pdbx_strand_id
1 'polypeptide(L)'
;MKFFINEADQVVNEGIEGLLTNPKLTRLDNFPEVRVVLRKDWDKSKVAIISGGGSGHEPTHAGFVGKGMLTAAVCGDIFASPSVDAVLSAIIATAGDKGCLLVIKNYTGDRLNFGLAAEQAREMGYKVETIIVGDDIALGEDTEQRGLAGTLFVHKSAGYLSEKGKSLEEILELVKRVAQNSYSIGLSLEEGQKFQGKEESRLDESEAELGLGIHGEPGVEKIAVAKADELMETAVEKLQEYTSGDEYALILNNLGSVTPVEMNVLLNSFSKTSMAENIKLLVGPGSFMTSLNMKGFSISVVQLDEEISEALLATCDPASWFISEFGKASSINSPELPETLPFESSENASTKKLLKEIAEELIDMKDEINALDEKVGDGDAGSTFASAGKNVLEVIDRLPYAKNWELFISIGRIFSREIGGSSGVLFSLLFTRAGNALKENDDLGKALLSGLDKMKDYGGAKQGERTMIDALQPAFEAIANGESMEKVKSAARKGANATKEITNTKFGRSSYLSEDSLKNVPDPGAEVVARVFEKLAAIK
;
A
#
# COMPACT_ATOMS: atom_id res chain seq x y z
N MET A 1 18.25 -11.72 -5.55
CA MET A 1 17.07 -10.85 -5.81
C MET A 1 16.83 -10.80 -7.32
N LYS A 2 15.64 -10.42 -7.79
CA LYS A 2 15.27 -10.43 -9.22
C LYS A 2 14.88 -9.02 -9.66
N PHE A 3 15.40 -8.55 -10.79
CA PHE A 3 15.06 -7.26 -11.41
C PHE A 3 14.33 -7.49 -12.74
N PHE A 4 13.49 -6.53 -13.16
CA PHE A 4 12.88 -6.51 -14.49
C PHE A 4 13.79 -5.76 -15.46
N ILE A 5 14.84 -6.43 -15.94
CA ILE A 5 15.83 -5.86 -16.86
C ILE A 5 16.13 -6.88 -17.97
N ASN A 6 16.57 -6.39 -19.14
CA ASN A 6 17.16 -7.25 -20.16
C ASN A 6 18.66 -7.45 -19.86
N GLU A 7 19.44 -6.38 -19.96
CA GLU A 7 20.89 -6.36 -19.71
C GLU A 7 21.26 -5.20 -18.78
N ALA A 8 22.16 -5.44 -17.81
CA ALA A 8 22.46 -4.50 -16.73
C ALA A 8 23.07 -3.17 -17.23
N ASP A 9 23.83 -3.20 -18.31
CA ASP A 9 24.46 -2.03 -18.95
C ASP A 9 23.49 -1.24 -19.85
N GLN A 10 22.35 -1.82 -20.23
CA GLN A 10 21.33 -1.17 -21.05
C GLN A 10 20.18 -0.56 -20.26
N VAL A 11 20.08 -0.83 -18.95
CA VAL A 11 18.95 -0.41 -18.09
C VAL A 11 18.63 1.08 -18.22
N VAL A 12 19.64 1.94 -18.23
CA VAL A 12 19.42 3.39 -18.36
C VAL A 12 18.87 3.75 -19.75
N ASN A 13 19.41 3.16 -20.81
CA ASN A 13 18.97 3.41 -22.18
C ASN A 13 17.51 2.98 -22.36
N GLU A 14 17.19 1.76 -21.94
CA GLU A 14 15.84 1.19 -22.04
C GLU A 14 14.83 1.95 -21.16
N GLY A 15 15.24 2.34 -19.96
CA GLY A 15 14.43 3.17 -19.06
C GLY A 15 14.09 4.53 -19.67
N ILE A 16 15.07 5.19 -20.31
CA ILE A 16 14.85 6.45 -21.03
C ILE A 16 13.93 6.24 -22.23
N GLU A 17 14.12 5.20 -23.04
CA GLU A 17 13.21 4.88 -24.16
C GLU A 17 11.76 4.69 -23.69
N GLY A 18 11.56 4.01 -22.55
CA GLY A 18 10.26 3.88 -21.91
C GLY A 18 9.66 5.24 -21.50
N LEU A 19 10.46 6.12 -20.89
CA LEU A 19 10.04 7.47 -20.52
C LEU A 19 9.68 8.33 -21.75
N LEU A 20 10.41 8.20 -22.85
CA LEU A 20 10.20 8.95 -24.09
C LEU A 20 8.92 8.57 -24.85
N THR A 21 8.20 7.54 -24.42
CA THR A 21 6.83 7.28 -24.88
C THR A 21 5.87 8.40 -24.51
N ASN A 22 6.20 9.23 -23.51
CA ASN A 22 5.50 10.48 -23.24
C ASN A 22 5.64 11.44 -24.44
N PRO A 23 4.54 11.83 -25.11
CA PRO A 23 4.60 12.63 -26.33
C PRO A 23 5.18 14.02 -26.12
N LYS A 24 5.27 14.54 -24.88
CA LYS A 24 5.87 15.83 -24.55
C LYS A 24 7.40 15.80 -24.41
N LEU A 25 8.01 14.62 -24.33
CA LEU A 25 9.44 14.44 -24.14
C LEU A 25 10.14 14.02 -25.44
N THR A 26 11.42 14.36 -25.55
CA THR A 26 12.32 13.99 -26.64
C THR A 26 13.75 13.87 -26.12
N ARG A 27 14.67 13.51 -27.02
CA ARG A 27 16.10 13.34 -26.74
C ARG A 27 16.93 13.98 -27.84
N LEU A 28 18.23 14.12 -27.59
CA LEU A 28 19.19 14.45 -28.65
C LEU A 28 19.40 13.24 -29.59
N ASP A 29 19.82 13.51 -30.83
CA ASP A 29 19.96 12.52 -31.90
C ASP A 29 21.24 11.68 -31.81
N ASN A 30 22.18 12.08 -30.95
CA ASN A 30 23.40 11.36 -30.58
C ASN A 30 23.19 10.39 -29.39
N PHE A 31 21.99 9.84 -29.25
CA PHE A 31 21.69 8.79 -28.29
C PHE A 31 22.06 7.42 -28.86
N PRO A 32 22.63 6.49 -28.07
CA PRO A 32 22.78 6.51 -26.61
C PRO A 32 24.09 7.13 -26.08
N GLU A 33 24.96 7.65 -26.95
CA GLU A 33 26.26 8.21 -26.54
C GLU A 33 26.10 9.42 -25.60
N VAL A 34 25.06 10.23 -25.81
CA VAL A 34 24.66 11.32 -24.93
C VAL A 34 23.20 11.14 -24.53
N ARG A 35 22.98 10.89 -23.24
CA ARG A 35 21.65 10.66 -22.67
C ARG A 35 21.09 11.96 -22.09
N VAL A 36 20.42 12.73 -22.94
CA VAL A 36 19.74 13.97 -22.54
C VAL A 36 18.27 13.87 -22.90
N VAL A 37 17.41 13.98 -21.89
CA VAL A 37 15.95 14.06 -22.05
C VAL A 37 15.53 15.51 -21.99
N LEU A 38 14.74 15.97 -22.96
CA LEU A 38 14.29 17.36 -23.08
C LEU A 38 12.78 17.41 -23.37
N ARG A 39 12.15 18.52 -23.04
CA ARG A 39 10.75 18.78 -23.43
C ARG A 39 10.67 19.27 -24.88
N LYS A 40 9.67 18.80 -25.64
CA LYS A 40 9.49 19.14 -27.06
C LYS A 40 9.02 20.57 -27.31
N ASP A 41 8.29 21.15 -26.36
CA ASP A 41 7.67 22.47 -26.46
C ASP A 41 8.60 23.60 -25.97
N TRP A 42 9.91 23.35 -25.90
CA TRP A 42 10.85 24.32 -25.35
C TRP A 42 10.98 25.59 -26.18
N ASP A 43 10.86 26.73 -25.51
CA ASP A 43 11.06 28.07 -26.08
C ASP A 43 12.36 28.68 -25.54
N LYS A 44 13.35 28.82 -26.42
CA LYS A 44 14.68 29.37 -26.09
C LYS A 44 14.67 30.87 -25.73
N SER A 45 13.53 31.55 -25.82
CA SER A 45 13.37 32.92 -25.32
C SER A 45 13.36 33.02 -23.78
N LYS A 46 13.25 31.88 -23.09
CA LYS A 46 13.26 31.74 -21.63
C LYS A 46 14.60 31.20 -21.12
N VAL A 47 14.82 31.28 -19.81
CA VAL A 47 15.99 30.70 -19.15
C VAL A 47 15.82 29.18 -19.08
N ALA A 48 16.74 28.41 -19.67
CA ALA A 48 16.67 26.95 -19.58
C ALA A 48 17.06 26.47 -18.17
N ILE A 49 16.29 25.54 -17.60
CA ILE A 49 16.59 24.91 -16.32
C ILE A 49 17.07 23.49 -16.58
N ILE A 50 18.35 23.22 -16.32
CA ILE A 50 18.99 21.94 -16.63
C ILE A 50 19.45 21.31 -15.33
N SER A 51 19.22 20.01 -15.18
CA SER A 51 19.74 19.23 -14.06
C SER A 51 20.15 17.84 -14.55
N GLY A 52 20.57 16.97 -13.65
CA GLY A 52 21.02 15.63 -14.00
C GLY A 52 21.91 15.01 -12.94
N GLY A 53 22.58 13.94 -13.32
CA GLY A 53 23.44 13.15 -12.46
C GLY A 53 23.38 11.68 -12.81
N GLY A 54 23.87 10.82 -11.92
CA GLY A 54 23.70 9.38 -12.04
C GLY A 54 22.23 8.97 -12.14
N SER A 55 21.96 7.93 -12.91
CA SER A 55 20.64 7.29 -13.00
C SER A 55 20.40 6.37 -11.79
N GLY A 56 19.17 5.88 -11.61
CA GLY A 56 18.80 5.06 -10.45
C GLY A 56 18.05 5.80 -9.35
N HIS A 57 17.66 7.05 -9.62
CA HIS A 57 16.87 7.90 -8.72
C HIS A 57 15.50 8.25 -9.30
N GLU A 58 15.06 7.54 -10.34
CA GLU A 58 13.84 7.82 -11.07
C GLU A 58 12.63 7.94 -10.11
N PRO A 59 11.76 8.96 -10.27
CA PRO A 59 11.64 9.86 -11.43
C PRO A 59 12.68 10.99 -11.50
N THR A 60 13.51 11.20 -10.48
CA THR A 60 14.59 12.19 -10.54
C THR A 60 15.66 11.77 -11.55
N HIS A 61 16.07 12.58 -12.53
CA HIS A 61 15.59 13.93 -12.86
C HIS A 61 14.64 13.96 -14.06
N ALA A 62 14.75 12.99 -14.97
CA ALA A 62 14.08 13.02 -16.27
C ALA A 62 12.54 13.01 -16.18
N GLY A 63 11.97 12.43 -15.13
CA GLY A 63 10.53 12.47 -14.84
C GLY A 63 10.01 13.86 -14.46
N PHE A 64 10.90 14.81 -14.13
CA PHE A 64 10.57 16.20 -13.83
C PHE A 64 10.87 17.17 -14.99
N VAL A 65 11.15 16.64 -16.19
CA VAL A 65 11.27 17.43 -17.42
C VAL A 65 9.87 17.79 -17.94
N GLY A 66 9.60 19.09 -18.09
CA GLY A 66 8.30 19.57 -18.55
C GLY A 66 8.01 21.02 -18.15
N LYS A 67 6.88 21.53 -18.62
CA LYS A 67 6.39 22.88 -18.29
C LYS A 67 6.31 23.10 -16.79
N GLY A 68 6.94 24.19 -16.31
CA GLY A 68 6.94 24.58 -14.90
C GLY A 68 7.99 23.89 -14.02
N MET A 69 8.86 23.03 -14.58
CA MET A 69 10.01 22.42 -13.88
C MET A 69 11.25 22.42 -14.79
N LEU A 70 11.87 21.26 -15.06
CA LEU A 70 13.10 21.18 -15.85
C LEU A 70 12.85 21.35 -17.35
N THR A 71 13.76 22.05 -18.03
CA THR A 71 13.88 22.07 -19.49
C THR A 71 14.49 20.78 -20.01
N ALA A 72 15.55 20.31 -19.37
CA ALA A 72 16.26 19.09 -19.72
C ALA A 72 16.90 18.40 -18.51
N ALA A 73 17.07 17.08 -18.61
CA ALA A 73 17.79 16.24 -17.67
C ALA A 73 18.91 15.49 -18.37
N VAL A 74 20.12 15.53 -17.79
CA VAL A 74 21.31 14.83 -18.27
C VAL A 74 21.51 13.57 -17.43
N CYS A 75 21.39 12.40 -18.05
CA CYS A 75 21.38 11.12 -17.35
C CYS A 75 22.72 10.39 -17.51
N GLY A 76 23.43 10.15 -16.41
CA GLY A 76 24.61 9.30 -16.39
C GLY A 76 24.28 7.81 -16.33
N ASP A 77 25.27 6.95 -16.09
CA ASP A 77 25.04 5.55 -15.73
C ASP A 77 24.46 5.44 -14.31
N ILE A 78 24.07 4.23 -13.89
CA ILE A 78 23.55 3.99 -12.55
C ILE A 78 24.56 4.47 -11.50
N PHE A 79 24.16 5.46 -10.70
CA PHE A 79 24.95 6.11 -9.65
C PHE A 79 26.29 6.72 -10.11
N ALA A 80 26.44 7.01 -11.41
CA ALA A 80 27.65 7.64 -11.97
C ALA A 80 27.29 8.91 -12.75
N SER A 81 27.97 10.01 -12.43
CA SER A 81 27.74 11.31 -13.05
C SER A 81 27.86 11.27 -14.60
N PRO A 82 27.02 12.01 -15.35
CA PRO A 82 27.16 12.12 -16.80
C PRO A 82 28.47 12.81 -17.20
N SER A 83 28.90 12.58 -18.43
CA SER A 83 30.11 13.22 -18.97
C SER A 83 29.92 14.73 -19.16
N VAL A 84 31.06 15.45 -19.18
CA VAL A 84 31.13 16.88 -19.50
C VAL A 84 30.44 17.19 -20.83
N ASP A 85 30.74 16.40 -21.88
CA ASP A 85 30.18 16.58 -23.22
C ASP A 85 28.66 16.40 -23.24
N ALA A 86 28.10 15.49 -22.42
CA ALA A 86 26.66 15.31 -22.31
C ALA A 86 25.98 16.55 -21.69
N VAL A 87 26.58 17.12 -20.64
CA VAL A 87 26.08 18.35 -20.02
C VAL A 87 26.19 19.54 -20.97
N LEU A 88 27.35 19.70 -21.64
CA LEU A 88 27.57 20.75 -22.62
C LEU A 88 26.57 20.65 -23.79
N SER A 89 26.29 19.43 -24.27
CA SER A 89 25.29 19.17 -25.31
C SER A 89 23.89 19.64 -24.89
N ALA A 90 23.49 19.41 -23.64
CA ALA A 90 22.21 19.88 -23.11
C ALA A 90 22.15 21.42 -23.04
N ILE A 91 23.25 22.08 -22.63
CA ILE A 91 23.35 23.55 -22.61
C ILE A 91 23.17 24.11 -24.02
N ILE A 92 23.95 23.64 -25.00
CA ILE A 92 23.88 24.10 -26.39
C ILE A 92 22.48 23.84 -26.99
N ALA A 93 21.90 22.67 -26.69
CA ALA A 93 20.60 22.30 -27.20
C ALA A 93 19.46 23.17 -26.66
N THR A 94 19.58 23.71 -25.44
CA THR A 94 18.44 24.35 -24.73
C THR A 94 18.62 25.83 -24.45
N ALA A 95 19.84 26.32 -24.19
CA ALA A 95 20.07 27.72 -23.88
C ALA A 95 19.86 28.64 -25.10
N GLY A 96 19.24 29.79 -24.87
CA GLY A 96 19.17 30.93 -25.80
C GLY A 96 19.80 32.19 -25.19
N ASP A 97 19.39 33.37 -25.65
CA ASP A 97 20.00 34.66 -25.23
C ASP A 97 19.84 34.98 -23.73
N LYS A 98 18.82 34.39 -23.09
CA LYS A 98 18.60 34.49 -21.63
C LYS A 98 19.45 33.52 -20.81
N GLY A 99 20.14 32.57 -21.45
CA GLY A 99 21.02 31.62 -20.77
C GLY A 99 20.32 30.42 -20.14
N CYS A 100 21.04 29.74 -19.25
CA CYS A 100 20.55 28.60 -18.49
C CYS A 100 21.07 28.57 -17.05
N LEU A 101 20.29 27.93 -16.18
CA LEU A 101 20.69 27.55 -14.83
C LEU A 101 20.96 26.04 -14.79
N LEU A 102 22.13 25.66 -14.28
CA LEU A 102 22.44 24.27 -13.93
C LEU A 102 22.15 24.04 -12.44
N VAL A 103 21.20 23.15 -12.15
CA VAL A 103 20.91 22.68 -10.79
C VAL A 103 21.65 21.38 -10.53
N ILE A 104 22.62 21.41 -9.63
CA ILE A 104 23.62 20.36 -9.42
C ILE A 104 23.47 19.81 -8.01
N LYS A 105 23.22 18.50 -7.85
CA LYS A 105 23.27 17.85 -6.52
C LYS A 105 24.72 17.84 -6.02
N ASN A 106 24.95 18.04 -4.73
CA ASN A 106 26.29 18.15 -4.17
C ASN A 106 27.02 16.80 -4.06
N TYR A 107 27.43 16.27 -5.21
CA TYR A 107 28.31 15.12 -5.37
C TYR A 107 29.51 15.52 -6.18
N THR A 108 30.70 15.03 -5.82
CA THR A 108 31.97 15.42 -6.46
C THR A 108 31.95 15.23 -7.97
N GLY A 109 31.46 14.09 -8.45
CA GLY A 109 31.36 13.82 -9.90
C GLY A 109 30.48 14.84 -10.61
N ASP A 110 29.30 15.11 -10.08
CA ASP A 110 28.34 16.07 -10.65
C ASP A 110 28.92 17.49 -10.64
N ARG A 111 29.55 17.93 -9.54
CA ARG A 111 30.17 19.25 -9.44
C ARG A 111 31.29 19.46 -10.45
N LEU A 112 32.17 18.48 -10.61
CA LEU A 112 33.28 18.56 -11.55
C LEU A 112 32.80 18.56 -12.99
N ASN A 113 31.91 17.62 -13.35
CA ASN A 113 31.44 17.47 -14.73
C ASN A 113 30.56 18.64 -15.18
N PHE A 114 29.57 19.04 -14.36
CA PHE A 114 28.71 20.18 -14.69
C PHE A 114 29.46 21.50 -14.59
N GLY A 115 30.39 21.64 -13.63
CA GLY A 115 31.23 22.84 -13.49
C GLY A 115 32.10 23.06 -14.72
N LEU A 116 32.80 22.02 -15.19
CA LEU A 116 33.63 22.11 -16.40
C LEU A 116 32.79 22.37 -17.65
N ALA A 117 31.61 21.74 -17.79
CA ALA A 117 30.70 22.02 -18.89
C ALA A 117 30.19 23.48 -18.88
N ALA A 118 29.93 24.05 -17.69
CA ALA A 118 29.56 25.45 -17.55
C ALA A 118 30.69 26.40 -17.99
N GLU A 119 31.94 26.13 -17.62
CA GLU A 119 33.10 26.91 -18.07
C GLU A 119 33.25 26.85 -19.61
N GLN A 120 33.18 25.66 -20.19
CA GLN A 120 33.24 25.49 -21.65
C GLN A 120 32.09 26.23 -22.37
N ALA A 121 30.88 26.15 -21.85
CA ALA A 121 29.74 26.86 -22.41
C ALA A 121 29.90 28.39 -22.31
N ARG A 122 30.46 28.91 -21.21
CA ARG A 122 30.78 30.34 -21.05
C ARG A 122 31.84 30.79 -22.05
N GLU A 123 32.87 30.00 -22.30
CA GLU A 123 33.87 30.25 -23.34
C GLU A 123 33.25 30.29 -24.75
N MET A 124 32.19 29.50 -24.98
CA MET A 124 31.40 29.51 -26.22
C MET A 124 30.39 30.68 -26.30
N GLY A 125 30.30 31.53 -25.27
CA GLY A 125 29.44 32.71 -25.24
C GLY A 125 28.04 32.49 -24.65
N TYR A 126 27.74 31.32 -24.10
CA TYR A 126 26.48 31.09 -23.40
C TYR A 126 26.50 31.72 -22.00
N LYS A 127 25.37 32.29 -21.59
CA LYS A 127 25.16 32.70 -20.20
C LYS A 127 24.76 31.48 -19.38
N VAL A 128 25.60 31.11 -18.43
CA VAL A 128 25.38 29.93 -17.59
C VAL A 128 25.61 30.32 -16.13
N GLU A 129 24.61 30.06 -15.29
CA GLU A 129 24.74 30.09 -13.83
C GLU A 129 24.59 28.69 -13.27
N THR A 130 25.14 28.46 -12.09
CA THR A 130 25.07 27.17 -11.40
C THR A 130 24.57 27.35 -9.97
N ILE A 131 23.82 26.36 -9.49
CA ILE A 131 23.44 26.23 -8.08
C ILE A 131 23.76 24.80 -7.62
N ILE A 132 24.51 24.70 -6.53
CA ILE A 132 24.80 23.42 -5.87
C ILE A 132 23.77 23.25 -4.74
N VAL A 133 23.09 22.11 -4.72
CA VAL A 133 22.13 21.75 -3.69
C VAL A 133 22.74 20.71 -2.78
N GLY A 134 22.93 21.09 -1.51
CA GLY A 134 23.37 20.22 -0.43
C GLY A 134 22.40 20.33 0.74
N ASP A 135 21.27 19.63 0.63
CA ASP A 135 20.18 19.66 1.60
C ASP A 135 20.28 18.53 2.65
N ASP A 136 21.16 17.55 2.48
CA ASP A 136 21.33 16.47 3.45
C ASP A 136 22.02 16.90 4.74
N ILE A 137 21.28 16.86 5.84
CA ILE A 137 21.78 17.25 7.16
C ILE A 137 22.52 16.13 7.90
N ALA A 138 22.52 14.90 7.39
CA ALA A 138 23.08 13.75 8.11
C ALA A 138 24.57 13.92 8.45
N LEU A 139 25.34 14.60 7.60
CA LEU A 139 26.80 14.74 7.75
C LEU A 139 27.23 15.97 8.57
N GLY A 140 26.29 16.77 9.07
CA GLY A 140 26.58 18.05 9.74
C GLY A 140 26.96 19.18 8.78
N GLU A 141 27.23 20.37 9.33
CA GLU A 141 27.65 21.56 8.56
C GLU A 141 29.15 21.60 8.25
N ASP A 142 29.97 20.87 9.03
CA ASP A 142 31.43 20.84 8.87
C ASP A 142 31.90 19.97 7.68
N THR A 143 30.97 19.20 7.10
CA THR A 143 31.21 18.32 5.95
C THR A 143 30.40 18.83 4.75
N GLU A 144 30.87 18.54 3.52
CA GLU A 144 30.07 18.85 2.33
C GLU A 144 28.77 18.01 2.33
N GLN A 145 27.65 18.68 2.56
CA GLN A 145 26.30 18.08 2.61
C GLN A 145 25.88 17.54 1.24
N ARG A 146 25.38 16.30 1.17
CA ARG A 146 24.89 15.67 -0.07
C ARG A 146 23.61 16.35 -0.59
N GLY A 147 23.35 16.24 -1.89
CA GLY A 147 22.09 16.71 -2.49
C GLY A 147 21.04 15.61 -2.57
N LEU A 148 19.91 15.76 -1.89
CA LEU A 148 18.81 14.80 -1.80
C LEU A 148 17.49 15.40 -2.32
N ALA A 149 16.35 14.87 -1.89
CA ALA A 149 15.03 15.17 -2.43
C ALA A 149 14.61 16.66 -2.31
N GLY A 150 15.23 17.45 -1.42
CA GLY A 150 15.05 18.90 -1.35
C GLY A 150 15.48 19.63 -2.62
N THR A 151 16.34 19.02 -3.44
CA THR A 151 16.64 19.45 -4.81
C THR A 151 15.38 19.71 -5.64
N LEU A 152 14.29 18.97 -5.41
CA LEU A 152 13.05 19.14 -6.16
C LEU A 152 12.32 20.46 -5.86
N PHE A 153 12.50 21.04 -4.67
CA PHE A 153 12.02 22.40 -4.39
C PHE A 153 12.71 23.43 -5.29
N VAL A 154 14.01 23.23 -5.55
CA VAL A 154 14.78 24.08 -6.47
C VAL A 154 14.29 23.92 -7.90
N HIS A 155 14.09 22.67 -8.36
CA HIS A 155 13.56 22.40 -9.71
C HIS A 155 12.21 23.08 -9.94
N LYS A 156 11.32 22.96 -8.95
CA LYS A 156 9.97 23.52 -9.01
C LYS A 156 9.98 25.05 -9.03
N SER A 157 10.78 25.66 -8.16
CA SER A 157 10.89 27.12 -8.04
C SER A 157 11.55 27.75 -9.27
N ALA A 158 12.62 27.13 -9.77
CA ALA A 158 13.31 27.59 -10.97
C ALA A 158 12.42 27.50 -12.21
N GLY A 159 11.73 26.36 -12.39
CA GLY A 159 10.83 26.13 -13.51
C GLY A 159 9.64 27.10 -13.51
N TYR A 160 9.08 27.40 -12.34
CA TYR A 160 8.02 28.40 -12.19
C TYR A 160 8.44 29.79 -12.68
N LEU A 161 9.59 30.30 -12.21
CA LEU A 161 10.08 31.62 -12.62
C LEU A 161 10.54 31.65 -14.10
N SER A 162 11.13 30.56 -14.59
CA SER A 162 11.46 30.40 -16.01
C SER A 162 10.21 30.51 -16.89
N GLU A 163 9.11 29.84 -16.52
CA GLU A 163 7.84 29.95 -17.25
C GLU A 163 7.22 31.35 -17.20
N LYS A 164 7.42 32.09 -16.10
CA LYS A 164 7.07 33.51 -15.99
C LYS A 164 7.99 34.43 -16.80
N GLY A 165 9.03 33.89 -17.44
CA GLY A 165 9.95 34.64 -18.32
C GLY A 165 10.95 35.51 -17.57
N LYS A 166 11.16 35.24 -16.27
CA LYS A 166 12.11 35.96 -15.40
C LYS A 166 13.56 35.84 -15.88
N SER A 167 14.42 36.76 -15.44
CA SER A 167 15.84 36.76 -15.79
C SER A 167 16.59 35.63 -15.07
N LEU A 168 17.78 35.29 -15.56
CA LEU A 168 18.63 34.26 -14.94
C LEU A 168 19.03 34.65 -13.51
N GLU A 169 19.25 35.94 -13.27
CA GLU A 169 19.60 36.52 -11.97
C GLU A 169 18.43 36.44 -10.98
N GLU A 170 17.22 36.81 -11.41
CA GLU A 170 16.00 36.69 -10.58
C GLU A 170 15.73 35.22 -10.20
N ILE A 171 15.93 34.29 -11.15
CA ILE A 171 15.79 32.86 -10.87
C ILE A 171 16.85 32.41 -9.85
N LEU A 172 18.11 32.78 -10.06
CA LEU A 172 19.23 32.43 -9.19
C LEU A 172 19.02 32.92 -7.75
N GLU A 173 18.46 34.11 -7.58
CA GLU A 173 18.14 34.68 -6.26
C GLU A 173 17.13 33.84 -5.49
N LEU A 174 16.00 33.46 -6.11
CA LEU A 174 15.01 32.60 -5.45
C LEU A 174 15.58 31.22 -5.15
N VAL A 175 16.24 30.57 -6.11
CA VAL A 175 16.73 29.19 -5.89
C VAL A 175 17.83 29.11 -4.85
N LYS A 176 18.64 30.17 -4.67
CA LYS A 176 19.62 30.24 -3.58
C LYS A 176 18.92 30.25 -2.22
N ARG A 177 17.86 31.06 -2.07
CA ARG A 177 17.04 31.04 -0.84
C ARG A 177 16.42 29.67 -0.60
N VAL A 178 15.82 29.07 -1.64
CA VAL A 178 15.21 27.74 -1.53
C VAL A 178 16.25 26.70 -1.09
N ALA A 179 17.42 26.65 -1.74
CA ALA A 179 18.47 25.69 -1.40
C ALA A 179 19.03 25.89 0.01
N GLN A 180 19.23 27.14 0.45
CA GLN A 180 19.75 27.47 1.78
C GLN A 180 18.78 27.17 2.92
N ASN A 181 17.47 27.13 2.63
CA ASN A 181 16.42 26.85 3.62
C ASN A 181 15.75 25.50 3.37
N SER A 182 16.43 24.59 2.66
CA SER A 182 15.98 23.22 2.43
C SER A 182 16.84 22.24 3.22
N TYR A 183 16.19 21.34 3.95
CA TYR A 183 16.86 20.36 4.81
C TYR A 183 16.23 18.98 4.62
N SER A 184 17.06 17.96 4.56
CA SER A 184 16.68 16.59 4.23
C SER A 184 17.38 15.59 5.11
N ILE A 185 16.66 14.54 5.50
CA ILE A 185 17.26 13.37 6.13
C ILE A 185 16.54 12.08 5.70
N GLY A 186 17.33 11.02 5.48
CA GLY A 186 16.84 9.70 5.12
C GLY A 186 16.98 8.70 6.25
N LEU A 187 16.14 7.66 6.25
CA LEU A 187 16.26 6.49 7.13
C LEU A 187 15.89 5.25 6.33
N SER A 188 16.76 4.24 6.35
CA SER A 188 16.60 3.01 5.58
C SER A 188 16.74 1.76 6.44
N LEU A 189 15.89 0.77 6.15
CA LEU A 189 15.96 -0.57 6.72
C LEU A 189 16.87 -1.49 5.90
N GLU A 190 16.96 -1.25 4.59
CA GLU A 190 17.78 -2.03 3.67
C GLU A 190 18.40 -1.11 2.61
N GLU A 191 19.66 -1.33 2.25
CA GLU A 191 20.33 -0.64 1.16
C GLU A 191 19.72 -0.99 -0.21
N GLY A 192 19.84 -0.06 -1.16
CA GLY A 192 19.51 -0.33 -2.56
C GLY A 192 20.52 -1.31 -3.18
N GLN A 193 20.03 -2.22 -4.02
CA GLN A 193 20.84 -3.20 -4.74
C GLN A 193 21.04 -2.76 -6.19
N LYS A 194 22.28 -2.74 -6.65
CA LYS A 194 22.60 -2.45 -8.06
C LYS A 194 22.22 -3.64 -8.96
N PHE A 195 22.13 -3.38 -10.26
CA PHE A 195 21.79 -4.40 -11.26
C PHE A 195 22.93 -5.40 -11.55
N GLN A 196 24.11 -5.24 -10.94
CA GLN A 196 25.29 -6.09 -11.15
C GLN A 196 25.62 -6.90 -9.90
N GLY A 197 25.32 -8.20 -9.94
CA GLY A 197 25.67 -9.14 -8.87
C GLY A 197 24.87 -8.96 -7.58
N LYS A 198 25.16 -9.80 -6.58
CA LYS A 198 24.61 -9.66 -5.23
C LYS A 198 25.62 -8.86 -4.40
N GLU A 199 25.21 -7.72 -3.87
CA GLU A 199 26.03 -6.97 -2.91
C GLU A 199 25.77 -7.52 -1.49
N GLU A 200 26.82 -7.59 -0.67
CA GLU A 200 26.67 -7.92 0.75
C GLU A 200 26.09 -6.71 1.48
N SER A 201 25.05 -6.95 2.28
CA SER A 201 24.43 -5.91 3.12
C SER A 201 25.40 -5.52 4.23
N ARG A 202 25.50 -4.22 4.54
CA ARG A 202 26.18 -3.74 5.75
C ARG A 202 25.25 -3.80 6.96
N LEU A 203 23.94 -3.84 6.75
CA LEU A 203 22.91 -3.92 7.79
C LEU A 203 22.46 -5.36 8.01
N ASP A 204 22.33 -5.76 9.28
CA ASP A 204 21.65 -7.00 9.65
C ASP A 204 20.12 -6.79 9.84
N GLU A 205 19.36 -7.87 10.06
CA GLU A 205 17.88 -7.80 10.18
C GLU A 205 17.38 -6.97 11.37
N SER A 206 18.25 -6.64 12.33
CA SER A 206 17.95 -5.82 13.50
C SER A 206 18.45 -4.38 13.40
N GLU A 207 19.16 -4.04 12.31
CA GLU A 207 19.73 -2.72 12.08
C GLU A 207 18.94 -1.92 11.03
N ALA A 208 18.86 -0.62 11.25
CA ALA A 208 18.49 0.40 10.26
C ALA A 208 19.59 1.46 10.21
N GLU A 209 19.61 2.30 9.19
CA GLU A 209 20.63 3.32 9.02
C GLU A 209 20.00 4.70 8.80
N LEU A 210 20.35 5.63 9.70
CA LEU A 210 20.00 7.04 9.60
C LEU A 210 21.02 7.74 8.70
N GLY A 211 20.51 8.53 7.75
CA GLY A 211 21.32 9.29 6.81
C GLY A 211 21.98 8.44 5.73
N LEU A 212 21.52 7.22 5.46
CA LEU A 212 22.02 6.43 4.32
C LEU A 212 21.90 7.23 3.02
N GLY A 213 22.99 7.33 2.26
CA GLY A 213 23.04 8.08 1.02
C GLY A 213 22.28 7.41 -0.13
N ILE A 214 21.80 8.19 -1.10
CA ILE A 214 21.03 7.69 -2.25
C ILE A 214 21.84 6.84 -3.24
N HIS A 215 23.16 6.72 -3.10
CA HIS A 215 23.97 5.76 -3.85
C HIS A 215 24.42 4.56 -2.98
N GLY A 216 23.86 4.44 -1.77
CA GLY A 216 24.24 3.44 -0.78
C GLY A 216 25.46 3.83 0.07
N GLU A 217 25.86 5.10 0.06
CA GLU A 217 26.94 5.58 0.92
C GLU A 217 26.55 5.47 2.40
N PRO A 218 27.50 5.13 3.31
CA PRO A 218 27.24 5.07 4.73
C PRO A 218 26.55 6.32 5.26
N GLY A 219 25.62 6.11 6.18
CA GLY A 219 24.94 7.16 6.91
C GLY A 219 25.73 7.64 8.12
N VAL A 220 25.06 8.45 8.93
CA VAL A 220 25.66 9.01 10.16
C VAL A 220 25.64 8.00 11.29
N GLU A 221 24.61 7.16 11.34
CA GLU A 221 24.40 6.26 12.46
C GLU A 221 23.64 5.01 12.03
N LYS A 222 24.08 3.85 12.54
CA LYS A 222 23.29 2.62 12.56
C LYS A 222 22.48 2.57 13.83
N ILE A 223 21.18 2.36 13.71
CA ILE A 223 20.22 2.31 14.80
C ILE A 223 19.51 0.95 14.81
N ALA A 224 18.87 0.60 15.93
CA ALA A 224 18.05 -0.60 15.97
C ALA A 224 16.76 -0.41 15.17
N VAL A 225 16.30 -1.46 14.48
CA VAL A 225 14.94 -1.49 13.91
C VAL A 225 13.93 -1.32 15.04
N ALA A 226 13.02 -0.37 14.87
CA ALA A 226 12.00 -0.01 15.85
C ALA A 226 10.63 0.17 15.18
N LYS A 227 9.63 0.60 15.95
CA LYS A 227 8.32 0.94 15.40
C LYS A 227 8.42 2.18 14.51
N ALA A 228 7.53 2.29 13.53
CA ALA A 228 7.50 3.43 12.60
C ALA A 228 7.42 4.80 13.30
N ASP A 229 6.67 4.90 14.40
CA ASP A 229 6.58 6.13 15.20
C ASP A 229 7.95 6.52 15.80
N GLU A 230 8.72 5.56 16.29
CA GLU A 230 10.04 5.79 16.90
C GLU A 230 11.09 6.16 15.84
N LEU A 231 11.11 5.42 14.71
CA LEU A 231 12.03 5.70 13.60
C LEU A 231 11.77 7.07 12.96
N MET A 232 10.49 7.44 12.81
CA MET A 232 10.11 8.76 12.29
C MET A 232 10.51 9.87 13.25
N GLU A 233 10.30 9.69 14.56
CA GLU A 233 10.73 10.68 15.57
C GLU A 233 12.25 10.87 15.52
N THR A 234 13.05 9.80 15.41
CA THR A 234 14.51 9.91 15.27
C THR A 234 14.93 10.76 14.05
N ALA A 235 14.26 10.58 12.91
CA ALA A 235 14.52 11.40 11.73
C ALA A 235 14.09 12.87 11.93
N VAL A 236 12.93 13.11 12.55
CA VAL A 236 12.42 14.46 12.80
C VAL A 236 13.25 15.21 13.83
N GLU A 237 13.69 14.57 14.92
CA GLU A 237 14.56 15.18 15.93
C GLU A 237 15.84 15.74 15.30
N LYS A 238 16.45 14.98 14.40
CA LYS A 238 17.61 15.45 13.62
C LYS A 238 17.27 16.59 12.68
N LEU A 239 16.13 16.52 11.99
CA LEU A 239 15.69 17.60 11.12
C LEU A 239 15.46 18.91 11.90
N GLN A 240 14.94 18.81 13.11
CA GLN A 240 14.65 19.95 13.97
C GLN A 240 15.87 20.72 14.46
N GLU A 241 17.06 20.11 14.48
CA GLU A 241 18.32 20.79 14.78
C GLU A 241 18.63 21.90 13.75
N TYR A 242 18.05 21.83 12.54
CA TYR A 242 18.31 22.75 11.43
C TYR A 242 17.12 23.67 11.10
N THR A 243 15.94 23.40 11.64
CA THR A 243 14.73 24.18 11.35
C THR A 243 14.40 25.16 12.46
N SER A 244 14.23 26.43 12.11
CA SER A 244 13.93 27.52 13.06
C SER A 244 12.70 28.37 12.69
N GLY A 245 12.04 28.08 11.58
CA GLY A 245 10.87 28.79 11.08
C GLY A 245 9.54 28.19 11.55
N ASP A 246 8.45 28.89 11.20
CA ASP A 246 7.09 28.54 11.63
C ASP A 246 6.28 27.75 10.58
N GLU A 247 6.62 27.88 9.30
CA GLU A 247 5.85 27.30 8.20
C GLU A 247 6.76 26.63 7.15
N TYR A 248 6.45 25.37 6.83
CA TYR A 248 7.24 24.54 5.92
C TYR A 248 6.36 23.80 4.91
N ALA A 249 6.94 23.50 3.74
CA ALA A 249 6.48 22.40 2.89
C ALA A 249 7.33 21.16 3.16
N LEU A 250 6.69 19.98 3.15
CA LEU A 250 7.32 18.67 3.35
C LEU A 250 7.26 17.87 2.05
N ILE A 251 8.38 17.26 1.65
CA ILE A 251 8.40 16.09 0.77
C ILE A 251 8.54 14.86 1.66
N LEU A 252 7.57 13.94 1.59
CA LEU A 252 7.71 12.60 2.16
C LEU A 252 8.02 11.61 1.03
N ASN A 253 9.30 11.29 0.89
CA ASN A 253 9.86 10.55 -0.23
C ASN A 253 10.09 9.07 0.11
N ASN A 254 9.70 8.20 -0.82
CA ASN A 254 10.00 6.77 -0.80
C ASN A 254 11.30 6.52 -1.57
N LEU A 255 12.28 5.89 -0.92
CA LEU A 255 13.59 5.61 -1.52
C LEU A 255 13.56 4.41 -2.48
N GLY A 256 12.44 3.70 -2.61
CA GLY A 256 12.29 2.67 -3.64
C GLY A 256 11.18 1.67 -3.35
N SER A 257 11.38 0.82 -2.35
CA SER A 257 10.59 -0.41 -2.16
C SER A 257 9.63 -0.40 -0.97
N VAL A 258 9.45 0.74 -0.29
CA VAL A 258 8.46 0.87 0.78
C VAL A 258 7.06 0.81 0.18
N THR A 259 6.17 -0.03 0.71
CA THR A 259 4.83 -0.21 0.14
C THR A 259 3.94 1.03 0.36
N PRO A 260 2.89 1.25 -0.45
CA PRO A 260 1.98 2.36 -0.24
C PRO A 260 1.31 2.38 1.15
N VAL A 261 1.07 1.21 1.74
CA VAL A 261 0.52 1.11 3.10
C VAL A 261 1.56 1.55 4.13
N GLU A 262 2.81 1.09 4.01
CA GLU A 262 3.91 1.54 4.88
C GLU A 262 4.14 3.06 4.75
N MET A 263 4.09 3.63 3.54
CA MET A 263 4.22 5.08 3.35
C MET A 263 3.10 5.87 4.03
N ASN A 264 1.86 5.35 4.06
CA ASN A 264 0.77 5.96 4.83
C ASN A 264 0.97 5.80 6.34
N VAL A 265 1.57 4.69 6.79
CA VAL A 265 1.98 4.52 8.19
C VAL A 265 3.03 5.55 8.55
N LEU A 266 4.04 5.78 7.71
CA LEU A 266 5.07 6.80 7.91
C LEU A 266 4.47 8.21 7.93
N LEU A 267 3.54 8.55 7.04
CA LEU A 267 2.84 9.83 7.09
C LEU A 267 2.05 10.00 8.39
N ASN A 268 1.36 8.94 8.85
CA ASN A 268 0.67 8.94 10.13
C ASN A 268 1.64 9.08 11.31
N SER A 269 2.80 8.42 11.27
CA SER A 269 3.87 8.60 12.26
C SER A 269 4.38 10.04 12.26
N PHE A 270 4.64 10.62 11.08
CA PHE A 270 5.07 12.01 10.95
C PHE A 270 4.03 12.97 11.56
N SER A 271 2.73 12.73 11.33
CA SER A 271 1.63 13.56 11.83
C SER A 271 1.53 13.63 13.37
N LYS A 272 2.22 12.73 14.08
CA LYS A 272 2.29 12.70 15.55
C LYS A 272 3.52 13.44 16.11
N THR A 273 4.48 13.78 15.26
CA THR A 273 5.71 14.47 15.67
C THR A 273 5.43 15.95 15.92
N SER A 274 6.29 16.60 16.69
CA SER A 274 6.16 18.03 16.99
C SER A 274 6.29 18.93 15.75
N MET A 275 6.97 18.46 14.70
CA MET A 275 7.15 19.20 13.46
C MET A 275 5.88 19.29 12.61
N ALA A 276 4.93 18.36 12.78
CA ALA A 276 3.70 18.29 11.98
C ALA A 276 2.86 19.57 12.05
N GLU A 277 2.92 20.32 13.15
CA GLU A 277 2.15 21.56 13.34
C GLU A 277 2.62 22.71 12.43
N ASN A 278 3.89 22.66 12.02
CA ASN A 278 4.53 23.68 11.19
C ASN A 278 4.47 23.34 9.69
N ILE A 279 4.00 22.15 9.31
CA ILE A 279 3.86 21.77 7.90
C ILE A 279 2.53 22.29 7.34
N LYS A 280 2.59 23.08 6.27
CA LYS A 280 1.41 23.58 5.54
C LYS A 280 1.13 22.80 4.26
N LEU A 281 2.19 22.40 3.57
CA LEU A 281 2.10 21.73 2.28
C LEU A 281 2.79 20.37 2.35
N LEU A 282 2.19 19.37 1.72
CA LEU A 282 2.74 18.02 1.57
C LEU A 282 2.90 17.71 0.08
N VAL A 283 4.12 17.36 -0.29
CA VAL A 283 4.48 16.73 -1.56
C VAL A 283 4.65 15.23 -1.26
N GLY A 284 3.70 14.41 -1.71
CA GLY A 284 3.69 12.97 -1.39
C GLY A 284 2.50 12.55 -0.52
N PRO A 285 2.62 11.39 0.16
CA PRO A 285 3.77 10.48 0.14
C PRO A 285 3.95 9.82 -1.23
N GLY A 286 5.19 9.63 -1.69
CA GLY A 286 5.47 9.01 -2.98
C GLY A 286 6.95 8.85 -3.30
N SER A 287 7.26 8.24 -4.45
CA SER A 287 8.62 8.10 -4.95
C SER A 287 8.98 9.32 -5.80
N PHE A 288 9.90 10.16 -5.32
CA PHE A 288 10.32 11.38 -6.00
C PHE A 288 11.81 11.36 -6.35
N MET A 289 12.65 10.97 -5.40
CA MET A 289 14.09 10.73 -5.59
C MET A 289 14.42 9.38 -4.95
N THR A 290 14.45 8.33 -5.76
CA THR A 290 14.68 6.96 -5.27
C THR A 290 16.18 6.65 -5.14
N SER A 291 16.47 5.47 -4.64
CA SER A 291 17.77 4.79 -4.72
C SER A 291 17.50 3.34 -5.11
N LEU A 292 17.06 3.15 -6.36
CA LEU A 292 16.62 1.86 -6.90
C LEU A 292 15.53 1.22 -6.03
N ASN A 293 15.83 0.07 -5.41
CA ASN A 293 14.91 -0.69 -4.57
C ASN A 293 15.19 -0.53 -3.06
N MET A 294 15.91 0.51 -2.65
CA MET A 294 16.20 0.80 -1.25
C MET A 294 14.90 0.80 -0.42
N LYS A 295 14.93 0.11 0.73
CA LYS A 295 13.78 0.07 1.64
C LYS A 295 13.95 1.14 2.70
N GLY A 296 13.54 2.35 2.36
CA GLY A 296 13.64 3.49 3.26
C GLY A 296 12.81 4.67 2.80
N PHE A 297 12.81 5.72 3.62
CA PHE A 297 12.16 6.98 3.33
C PHE A 297 13.12 8.13 3.54
N SER A 298 12.81 9.28 2.96
CA SER A 298 13.40 10.55 3.37
C SER A 298 12.33 11.61 3.58
N ILE A 299 12.60 12.51 4.52
CA ILE A 299 11.84 13.72 4.74
C ILE A 299 12.68 14.90 4.29
N SER A 300 12.11 15.78 3.49
CA SER A 300 12.75 17.03 3.07
C SER A 300 11.81 18.19 3.34
N VAL A 301 12.29 19.25 3.96
CA VAL A 301 11.49 20.44 4.22
C VAL A 301 12.11 21.67 3.59
N VAL A 302 11.27 22.62 3.19
CA VAL A 302 11.70 23.97 2.81
C VAL A 302 10.87 25.00 3.56
N GLN A 303 11.53 26.00 4.12
CA GLN A 303 10.84 27.10 4.79
C GLN A 303 10.01 27.90 3.78
N LEU A 304 8.76 28.17 4.13
CA LEU A 304 7.84 28.89 3.27
C LEU A 304 7.92 30.40 3.48
N ASP A 305 7.94 31.11 2.36
CA ASP A 305 7.47 32.49 2.24
C ASP A 305 6.37 32.54 1.16
N GLU A 306 5.80 33.72 0.90
CA GLU A 306 4.73 33.91 -0.09
C GLU A 306 5.17 33.46 -1.50
N GLU A 307 6.40 33.81 -1.91
CA GLU A 307 6.90 33.53 -3.26
C GLU A 307 7.22 32.04 -3.45
N ILE A 308 7.84 31.40 -2.45
CA ILE A 308 8.11 29.96 -2.46
C ILE A 308 6.79 29.19 -2.47
N SER A 309 5.81 29.58 -1.65
CA SER A 309 4.49 28.94 -1.59
C SER A 309 3.78 28.99 -2.94
N GLU A 310 3.74 30.16 -3.58
CA GLU A 310 3.20 30.32 -4.93
C GLU A 310 3.93 29.43 -5.95
N ALA A 311 5.26 29.39 -5.89
CA ALA A 311 6.07 28.62 -6.82
C ALA A 311 5.81 27.11 -6.70
N LEU A 312 5.68 26.59 -5.48
CA LEU A 312 5.43 25.17 -5.23
C LEU A 312 4.01 24.75 -5.66
N LEU A 313 3.01 25.61 -5.42
CA LEU A 313 1.60 25.36 -5.78
C LEU A 313 1.28 25.57 -7.26
N ALA A 314 2.12 26.33 -7.98
CA ALA A 314 1.90 26.58 -9.40
C ALA A 314 1.81 25.28 -10.21
N THR A 315 0.83 25.17 -11.10
CA THR A 315 0.64 23.99 -11.96
C THR A 315 1.88 23.73 -12.83
N CYS A 316 2.28 22.46 -12.92
CA CYS A 316 3.33 21.98 -13.81
C CYS A 316 2.89 20.72 -14.56
N ASP A 317 3.58 20.42 -15.66
CA ASP A 317 3.29 19.26 -16.51
C ASP A 317 3.76 17.90 -15.94
N PRO A 318 4.91 17.80 -15.23
CA PRO A 318 5.35 16.54 -14.65
C PRO A 318 4.35 15.97 -13.63
N ALA A 319 3.70 14.85 -13.96
CA ALA A 319 2.73 14.19 -13.08
C ALA A 319 3.38 13.62 -11.80
N SER A 320 4.69 13.40 -11.82
CA SER A 320 5.47 13.00 -10.65
C SER A 320 5.54 14.09 -9.58
N TRP A 321 5.20 15.34 -9.89
CA TRP A 321 5.04 16.40 -8.88
C TRP A 321 3.57 16.54 -8.50
N PHE A 322 3.23 16.14 -7.27
CA PHE A 322 1.91 16.34 -6.70
C PHE A 322 2.04 16.88 -5.29
N ILE A 323 1.28 17.93 -5.00
CA ILE A 323 1.32 18.70 -3.77
C ILE A 323 -0.11 18.97 -3.29
N SER A 324 -0.33 18.92 -1.99
CA SER A 324 -1.59 19.26 -1.34
C SER A 324 -1.35 20.03 -0.05
N GLU A 325 -2.40 20.61 0.51
CA GLU A 325 -2.38 21.05 1.91
C GLU A 325 -2.17 19.83 2.83
N PHE A 326 -1.40 20.03 3.91
CA PHE A 326 -1.24 19.04 4.96
C PHE A 326 -2.24 19.31 6.09
N GLY A 327 -3.02 18.30 6.45
CA GLY A 327 -4.13 18.44 7.39
C GLY A 327 -4.23 17.26 8.37
N LYS A 328 -5.12 17.40 9.36
CA LYS A 328 -5.38 16.36 10.36
C LYS A 328 -6.43 15.37 9.84
N ALA A 329 -6.28 14.11 10.24
CA ALA A 329 -7.31 13.10 10.01
C ALA A 329 -8.65 13.56 10.61
N SER A 330 -9.74 13.39 9.86
CA SER A 330 -11.09 13.73 10.29
C SER A 330 -12.00 12.52 10.17
N SER A 331 -13.10 12.54 10.92
CA SER A 331 -14.12 11.51 10.88
C SER A 331 -15.52 12.14 10.91
N ILE A 332 -16.49 11.40 10.40
CA ILE A 332 -17.91 11.71 10.54
C ILE A 332 -18.56 10.69 11.46
N ASN A 333 -19.71 11.03 12.03
CA ASN A 333 -20.48 10.07 12.85
C ASN A 333 -20.91 8.87 12.00
N SER A 334 -20.72 7.67 12.54
CA SER A 334 -21.21 6.44 11.93
C SER A 334 -22.75 6.45 11.86
N PRO A 335 -23.37 5.90 10.79
CA PRO A 335 -24.81 5.74 10.74
C PRO A 335 -25.31 4.79 11.83
N GLU A 336 -26.50 5.06 12.37
CA GLU A 336 -27.19 4.13 13.26
C GLU A 336 -27.68 2.91 12.44
N LEU A 337 -27.13 1.74 12.75
CA LEU A 337 -27.60 0.47 12.20
C LEU A 337 -28.79 -0.04 13.05
N PRO A 338 -29.73 -0.82 12.48
CA PRO A 338 -30.81 -1.44 13.24
C PRO A 338 -30.29 -2.28 14.43
N GLU A 339 -31.09 -2.58 15.44
CA GLU A 339 -30.66 -3.49 16.50
C GLU A 339 -30.38 -4.90 15.95
N THR A 340 -29.33 -5.55 16.48
CA THR A 340 -28.97 -6.93 16.09
C THR A 340 -30.09 -7.91 16.44
N LEU A 341 -30.75 -7.70 17.58
CA LEU A 341 -31.87 -8.51 18.07
C LEU A 341 -33.18 -7.72 17.88
N PRO A 342 -33.98 -8.02 16.85
CA PRO A 342 -35.18 -7.24 16.53
C PRO A 342 -36.42 -7.63 17.34
N PHE A 343 -36.31 -8.58 18.27
CA PHE A 343 -37.44 -9.12 19.03
C PHE A 343 -37.10 -9.15 20.53
N GLU A 344 -38.15 -9.08 21.35
CA GLU A 344 -38.02 -9.16 22.81
C GLU A 344 -37.62 -10.57 23.26
N SER A 345 -36.78 -10.63 24.31
CA SER A 345 -36.40 -11.90 24.94
C SER A 345 -37.63 -12.66 25.45
N SER A 346 -37.65 -13.98 25.28
CA SER A 346 -38.71 -14.83 25.81
C SER A 346 -38.18 -16.21 26.15
N GLU A 347 -38.83 -16.96 27.04
CA GLU A 347 -38.28 -18.19 27.62
C GLU A 347 -38.86 -19.48 27.00
N ASN A 348 -37.97 -20.42 26.72
CA ASN A 348 -38.28 -21.83 26.46
C ASN A 348 -37.04 -22.65 26.84
N ALA A 349 -37.12 -23.35 27.98
CA ALA A 349 -35.97 -24.01 28.58
C ALA A 349 -35.36 -25.10 27.68
N SER A 350 -36.16 -25.84 26.91
CA SER A 350 -35.63 -26.87 26.03
C SER A 350 -34.91 -26.27 24.83
N THR A 351 -35.49 -25.26 24.18
CA THR A 351 -34.86 -24.57 23.04
C THR A 351 -33.59 -23.83 23.47
N LYS A 352 -33.61 -23.18 24.63
CA LYS A 352 -32.44 -22.49 25.19
C LYS A 352 -31.31 -23.46 25.50
N LYS A 353 -31.63 -24.60 26.14
CA LYS A 353 -30.66 -25.68 26.40
C LYS A 353 -30.08 -26.22 25.09
N LEU A 354 -30.93 -26.48 24.10
CA LEU A 354 -30.53 -26.98 22.78
C LEU A 354 -29.52 -26.04 22.11
N LEU A 355 -29.86 -24.75 22.01
CA LEU A 355 -29.01 -23.76 21.37
C LEU A 355 -27.68 -23.59 22.11
N LYS A 356 -27.70 -23.61 23.44
CA LYS A 356 -26.50 -23.55 24.26
C LYS A 356 -25.57 -24.73 23.97
N GLU A 357 -26.09 -25.95 23.95
CA GLU A 357 -25.27 -27.14 23.69
C GLU A 357 -24.68 -27.16 22.26
N ILE A 358 -25.41 -26.64 21.26
CA ILE A 358 -24.87 -26.46 19.91
C ILE A 358 -23.73 -25.43 19.93
N ALA A 359 -23.95 -24.28 20.57
CA ALA A 359 -22.97 -23.21 20.60
C ALA A 359 -21.67 -23.61 21.33
N GLU A 360 -21.79 -24.39 22.41
CA GLU A 360 -20.65 -25.00 23.11
C GLU A 360 -19.92 -26.02 22.21
N GLU A 361 -20.66 -26.88 21.50
CA GLU A 361 -20.06 -27.82 20.53
C GLU A 361 -19.27 -27.11 19.43
N LEU A 362 -19.79 -25.97 18.93
CA LEU A 362 -19.07 -25.17 17.92
C LEU A 362 -17.73 -24.63 18.44
N ILE A 363 -17.66 -24.31 19.74
CA ILE A 363 -16.44 -23.83 20.38
C ILE A 363 -15.48 -24.98 20.62
N ASP A 364 -15.97 -26.13 21.09
CA ASP A 364 -15.16 -27.27 21.47
C ASP A 364 -14.44 -27.89 20.26
N MET A 365 -15.09 -27.93 19.08
CA MET A 365 -14.49 -28.52 17.88
C MET A 365 -13.53 -27.58 17.12
N LYS A 366 -13.27 -26.37 17.62
CA LYS A 366 -12.48 -25.33 16.94
C LYS A 366 -11.15 -25.86 16.38
N ASP A 367 -10.29 -26.38 17.25
CA ASP A 367 -8.90 -26.68 16.86
C ASP A 367 -8.85 -27.90 15.93
N GLU A 368 -9.76 -28.87 16.09
CA GLU A 368 -9.89 -30.02 15.19
C GLU A 368 -10.36 -29.61 13.79
N ILE A 369 -11.32 -28.68 13.69
CA ILE A 369 -11.83 -28.19 12.40
C ILE A 369 -10.80 -27.29 11.72
N ASN A 370 -10.05 -26.46 12.45
CA ASN A 370 -8.94 -25.71 11.86
C ASN A 370 -7.85 -26.64 11.30
N ALA A 371 -7.47 -27.69 12.04
CA ALA A 371 -6.50 -28.66 11.56
C ALA A 371 -7.00 -29.47 10.36
N LEU A 372 -8.32 -29.64 10.23
CA LEU A 372 -8.94 -30.24 9.04
C LEU A 372 -8.91 -29.26 7.85
N ASP A 373 -9.30 -28.02 8.08
CA ASP A 373 -9.37 -26.97 7.08
C ASP A 373 -7.99 -26.56 6.56
N GLU A 374 -6.95 -26.57 7.38
CA GLU A 374 -5.56 -26.29 6.96
C GLU A 374 -5.09 -27.24 5.85
N LYS A 375 -5.66 -28.45 5.76
CA LYS A 375 -5.34 -29.42 4.69
C LYS A 375 -5.94 -29.04 3.34
N VAL A 376 -7.07 -28.34 3.34
CA VAL A 376 -7.93 -28.13 2.16
C VAL A 376 -8.43 -26.69 1.98
N GLY A 377 -7.86 -25.77 2.75
CA GLY A 377 -8.32 -24.40 2.97
C GLY A 377 -7.23 -23.55 3.64
N ASP A 378 -7.63 -22.58 4.46
CA ASP A 378 -6.75 -21.62 5.15
C ASP A 378 -6.63 -21.86 6.66
N GLY A 379 -7.29 -22.89 7.19
CA GLY A 379 -7.14 -23.31 8.57
C GLY A 379 -7.89 -22.43 9.56
N ASP A 380 -8.94 -21.73 9.11
CA ASP A 380 -9.71 -20.79 9.94
C ASP A 380 -11.19 -21.17 10.13
N ALA A 381 -11.67 -22.22 9.46
CA ALA A 381 -13.08 -22.61 9.52
C ALA A 381 -13.55 -22.88 10.96
N GLY A 382 -12.75 -23.58 11.76
CA GLY A 382 -13.04 -23.87 13.16
C GLY A 382 -13.06 -22.61 14.02
N SER A 383 -12.13 -21.68 13.81
CA SER A 383 -12.14 -20.36 14.44
C SER A 383 -13.41 -19.57 14.10
N THR A 384 -13.86 -19.63 12.85
CA THR A 384 -15.08 -18.97 12.37
C THR A 384 -16.33 -19.54 13.06
N PHE A 385 -16.48 -20.87 13.12
CA PHE A 385 -17.60 -21.52 13.80
C PHE A 385 -17.57 -21.33 15.32
N ALA A 386 -16.39 -21.37 15.94
CA ALA A 386 -16.24 -21.09 17.37
C ALA A 386 -16.63 -19.64 17.70
N SER A 387 -16.31 -18.69 16.82
CA SER A 387 -16.78 -17.30 16.95
C SER A 387 -18.31 -17.24 16.91
N ALA A 388 -18.94 -17.99 15.99
CA ALA A 388 -20.41 -18.10 15.93
C ALA A 388 -21.00 -18.58 17.26
N GLY A 389 -20.45 -19.66 17.83
CA GLY A 389 -20.87 -20.20 19.12
C GLY A 389 -20.73 -19.19 20.25
N LYS A 390 -19.59 -18.51 20.36
CA LYS A 390 -19.34 -17.49 21.39
C LYS A 390 -20.35 -16.35 21.32
N ASN A 391 -20.58 -15.82 20.11
CA ASN A 391 -21.53 -14.72 19.90
C ASN A 391 -22.97 -15.12 20.26
N VAL A 392 -23.37 -16.36 19.98
CA VAL A 392 -24.68 -16.87 20.40
C VAL A 392 -24.76 -17.00 21.93
N LEU A 393 -23.72 -17.53 22.57
CA LEU A 393 -23.69 -17.68 24.03
C LEU A 393 -23.71 -16.33 24.77
N GLU A 394 -23.05 -15.31 24.24
CA GLU A 394 -23.04 -13.97 24.82
C GLU A 394 -24.45 -13.35 24.89
N VAL A 395 -25.30 -13.68 23.93
CA VAL A 395 -26.65 -13.13 23.82
C VAL A 395 -27.74 -14.11 24.22
N ILE A 396 -27.36 -15.28 24.76
CA ILE A 396 -28.25 -16.43 24.99
C ILE A 396 -29.46 -16.08 25.87
N ASP A 397 -29.31 -15.17 26.84
CA ASP A 397 -30.39 -14.76 27.74
C ASP A 397 -31.31 -13.68 27.16
N ARG A 398 -30.96 -13.11 25.99
CA ARG A 398 -31.72 -12.05 25.32
C ARG A 398 -32.50 -12.55 24.10
N LEU A 399 -32.39 -13.83 23.76
CA LEU A 399 -33.01 -14.40 22.55
C LEU A 399 -34.51 -14.67 22.73
N PRO A 400 -35.30 -14.59 21.64
CA PRO A 400 -36.75 -14.82 21.67
C PRO A 400 -37.09 -16.31 21.53
N TYR A 401 -37.07 -17.08 22.62
CA TYR A 401 -37.30 -18.53 22.56
C TYR A 401 -38.76 -18.97 22.43
N ALA A 402 -39.74 -18.08 22.62
CA ALA A 402 -41.16 -18.43 22.55
C ALA A 402 -41.62 -18.77 21.13
N LYS A 403 -40.99 -18.21 20.09
CA LYS A 403 -41.35 -18.43 18.68
C LYS A 403 -40.12 -18.74 17.85
N ASN A 404 -40.07 -19.93 17.26
CA ASN A 404 -38.93 -20.40 16.46
C ASN A 404 -38.58 -19.46 15.29
N TRP A 405 -39.57 -18.80 14.69
CA TRP A 405 -39.33 -17.85 13.61
C TRP A 405 -38.61 -16.57 14.07
N GLU A 406 -38.91 -16.06 15.27
CA GLU A 406 -38.21 -14.91 15.86
C GLU A 406 -36.77 -15.31 16.21
N LEU A 407 -36.59 -16.53 16.76
CA LEU A 407 -35.27 -17.07 17.08
C LEU A 407 -34.40 -17.22 15.84
N PHE A 408 -34.93 -17.84 14.77
CA PHE A 408 -34.18 -18.04 13.53
C PHE A 408 -33.76 -16.72 12.87
N ILE A 409 -34.65 -15.72 12.81
CA ILE A 409 -34.28 -14.39 12.30
C ILE A 409 -33.21 -13.74 13.18
N SER A 410 -33.28 -13.92 14.51
CA SER A 410 -32.29 -13.37 15.45
C SER A 410 -30.91 -14.01 15.27
N ILE A 411 -30.84 -15.34 15.16
CA ILE A 411 -29.61 -16.07 14.83
C ILE A 411 -29.06 -15.62 13.47
N GLY A 412 -29.92 -15.48 12.47
CA GLY A 412 -29.52 -14.97 11.15
C GLY A 412 -28.87 -13.59 11.22
N ARG A 413 -29.41 -12.68 12.05
CA ARG A 413 -28.82 -11.34 12.24
C ARG A 413 -27.51 -11.36 13.01
N ILE A 414 -27.39 -12.17 14.07
CA ILE A 414 -26.13 -12.34 14.80
C ILE A 414 -25.04 -12.79 13.83
N PHE A 415 -25.35 -13.79 13.00
CA PHE A 415 -24.40 -14.36 12.05
C PHE A 415 -24.00 -13.36 10.96
N SER A 416 -24.90 -12.46 10.56
CA SER A 416 -24.56 -11.40 9.59
C SER A 416 -23.62 -10.33 10.13
N ARG A 417 -23.57 -10.13 11.46
CA ARG A 417 -22.83 -9.03 12.09
C ARG A 417 -21.50 -9.46 12.68
N GLU A 418 -21.51 -10.60 13.37
CA GLU A 418 -20.41 -10.99 14.24
C GLU A 418 -19.54 -12.12 13.66
N ILE A 419 -19.93 -12.68 12.51
CA ILE A 419 -19.20 -13.77 11.85
C ILE A 419 -18.70 -13.30 10.50
N GLY A 420 -17.39 -13.11 10.40
CA GLY A 420 -16.72 -12.79 9.15
C GLY A 420 -16.74 -13.93 8.12
N GLY A 421 -16.38 -13.62 6.89
CA GLY A 421 -16.25 -14.60 5.81
C GLY A 421 -17.59 -15.05 5.19
N SER A 422 -17.51 -15.97 4.23
CA SER A 422 -18.67 -16.46 3.48
C SER A 422 -19.63 -17.28 4.35
N SER A 423 -19.12 -18.04 5.33
CA SER A 423 -19.93 -18.89 6.21
C SER A 423 -20.95 -18.09 7.03
N GLY A 424 -20.55 -16.94 7.61
CA GLY A 424 -21.47 -16.08 8.37
C GLY A 424 -22.66 -15.61 7.53
N VAL A 425 -22.38 -15.17 6.30
CA VAL A 425 -23.41 -14.72 5.34
C VAL A 425 -24.32 -15.88 4.91
N LEU A 426 -23.76 -17.04 4.58
CA LEU A 426 -24.52 -18.20 4.11
C LEU A 426 -25.50 -18.71 5.19
N PHE A 427 -25.05 -18.85 6.43
CA PHE A 427 -25.93 -19.24 7.53
C PHE A 427 -26.91 -18.13 7.90
N SER A 428 -26.52 -16.85 7.80
CA SER A 428 -27.44 -15.73 7.96
C SER A 428 -28.63 -15.81 6.99
N LEU A 429 -28.34 -16.07 5.71
CA LEU A 429 -29.36 -16.27 4.68
C LEU A 429 -30.27 -17.45 4.99
N LEU A 430 -29.69 -18.59 5.37
CA LEU A 430 -30.43 -19.80 5.72
C LEU A 430 -31.39 -19.53 6.88
N PHE A 431 -30.90 -19.04 8.02
CA PHE A 431 -31.73 -18.83 9.20
C PHE A 431 -32.74 -17.70 9.00
N THR A 432 -32.37 -16.61 8.31
CA THR A 432 -33.32 -15.52 8.02
C THR A 432 -34.47 -16.01 7.13
N ARG A 433 -34.17 -16.78 6.07
CA ARG A 433 -35.21 -17.31 5.19
C ARG A 433 -36.04 -18.41 5.86
N ALA A 434 -35.41 -19.30 6.62
CA ALA A 434 -36.12 -20.32 7.39
C ALA A 434 -37.04 -19.67 8.45
N GLY A 435 -36.59 -18.63 9.14
CA GLY A 435 -37.44 -17.88 10.06
C GLY A 435 -38.65 -17.24 9.37
N ASN A 436 -38.46 -16.60 8.21
CA ASN A 436 -39.59 -16.08 7.44
C ASN A 436 -40.57 -17.18 6.99
N ALA A 437 -40.07 -18.34 6.57
CA ALA A 437 -40.91 -19.48 6.20
C ALA A 437 -41.69 -20.03 7.40
N LEU A 438 -41.07 -20.16 8.58
CA LEU A 438 -41.75 -20.54 9.83
C LEU A 438 -42.85 -19.57 10.23
N LYS A 439 -42.66 -18.27 9.95
CA LYS A 439 -43.68 -17.24 10.22
C LYS A 439 -44.93 -17.43 9.33
N GLU A 440 -44.74 -17.88 8.10
CA GLU A 440 -45.82 -18.13 7.14
C GLU A 440 -46.52 -19.48 7.40
N ASN A 441 -45.75 -20.51 7.73
CA ASN A 441 -46.23 -21.86 8.01
C ASN A 441 -45.32 -22.54 9.04
N ASP A 442 -45.90 -22.99 10.16
CA ASP A 442 -45.17 -23.61 11.28
C ASP A 442 -44.76 -25.07 10.97
N ASP A 443 -43.91 -25.23 9.95
CA ASP A 443 -43.33 -26.48 9.48
C ASP A 443 -41.80 -26.33 9.41
N LEU A 444 -41.11 -26.84 10.44
CA LEU A 444 -39.66 -26.70 10.59
C LEU A 444 -38.88 -27.31 9.42
N GLY A 445 -39.29 -28.48 8.92
CA GLY A 445 -38.59 -29.15 7.84
C GLY A 445 -38.67 -28.36 6.54
N LYS A 446 -39.87 -27.90 6.17
CA LYS A 446 -40.05 -27.04 4.97
C LYS A 446 -39.33 -25.70 5.13
N ALA A 447 -39.33 -25.13 6.33
CA ALA A 447 -38.64 -23.88 6.59
C ALA A 447 -37.11 -24.00 6.44
N LEU A 448 -36.51 -25.05 7.01
CA LEU A 448 -35.08 -25.32 6.87
C LEU A 448 -34.69 -25.57 5.42
N LEU A 449 -35.50 -26.31 4.64
CA LEU A 449 -35.29 -26.50 3.20
C LEU A 449 -35.38 -25.18 2.42
N SER A 450 -36.37 -24.33 2.73
CA SER A 450 -36.49 -22.98 2.14
C SER A 450 -35.28 -22.10 2.45
N GLY A 451 -34.74 -22.21 3.67
CA GLY A 451 -33.49 -21.57 4.07
C GLY A 451 -32.29 -22.08 3.29
N LEU A 452 -32.17 -23.40 3.16
CA LEU A 452 -31.09 -24.04 2.41
C LEU A 452 -31.13 -23.71 0.93
N ASP A 453 -32.31 -23.68 0.31
CA ASP A 453 -32.46 -23.25 -1.08
C ASP A 453 -31.97 -21.81 -1.26
N LYS A 454 -32.27 -20.91 -0.32
CA LYS A 454 -31.74 -19.54 -0.36
C LYS A 454 -30.23 -19.48 -0.19
N MET A 455 -29.65 -20.31 0.66
CA MET A 455 -28.20 -20.47 0.80
C MET A 455 -27.58 -20.95 -0.52
N LYS A 456 -28.20 -21.93 -1.19
CA LYS A 456 -27.76 -22.47 -2.49
C LYS A 456 -27.88 -21.45 -3.61
N ASP A 457 -28.95 -20.66 -3.63
CA ASP A 457 -29.16 -19.61 -4.65
C ASP A 457 -28.05 -18.55 -4.61
N TYR A 458 -27.61 -18.14 -3.41
CA TYR A 458 -26.56 -17.13 -3.25
C TYR A 458 -25.16 -17.72 -3.28
N GLY A 459 -24.97 -18.90 -2.69
CA GLY A 459 -23.68 -19.60 -2.65
C GLY A 459 -23.33 -20.32 -3.95
N GLY A 460 -24.32 -20.60 -4.81
CA GLY A 460 -24.18 -21.30 -6.08
C GLY A 460 -23.94 -22.82 -5.97
N ALA A 461 -23.44 -23.29 -4.83
CA ALA A 461 -23.12 -24.69 -4.59
C ALA A 461 -24.39 -25.57 -4.50
N LYS A 462 -24.23 -26.85 -4.83
CA LYS A 462 -25.26 -27.88 -4.75
C LYS A 462 -24.73 -29.07 -3.96
N GLN A 463 -25.62 -29.99 -3.60
CA GLN A 463 -25.17 -31.29 -3.10
C GLN A 463 -24.31 -31.98 -4.18
N GLY A 464 -23.18 -32.52 -3.77
CA GLY A 464 -22.12 -33.07 -4.62
C GLY A 464 -20.98 -32.09 -4.92
N GLU A 465 -21.00 -30.87 -4.39
CA GLU A 465 -19.99 -29.84 -4.65
C GLU A 465 -18.99 -29.64 -3.50
N ARG A 466 -18.95 -30.57 -2.54
CA ARG A 466 -17.97 -30.59 -1.42
C ARG A 466 -18.09 -29.34 -0.53
N THR A 467 -19.26 -29.16 0.07
CA THR A 467 -19.55 -28.07 1.00
C THR A 467 -20.45 -28.55 2.14
N MET A 468 -20.74 -27.66 3.11
CA MET A 468 -21.75 -27.91 4.15
C MET A 468 -23.13 -28.35 3.62
N ILE A 469 -23.49 -28.03 2.37
CA ILE A 469 -24.74 -28.46 1.73
C ILE A 469 -24.82 -29.99 1.67
N ASP A 470 -23.69 -30.67 1.50
CA ASP A 470 -23.62 -32.14 1.43
C ASP A 470 -24.14 -32.81 2.69
N ALA A 471 -23.98 -32.17 3.85
CA ALA A 471 -24.52 -32.62 5.13
C ALA A 471 -25.88 -31.98 5.46
N LEU A 472 -26.08 -30.68 5.17
CA LEU A 472 -27.32 -29.96 5.48
C LEU A 472 -28.52 -30.49 4.69
N GLN A 473 -28.37 -30.68 3.38
CA GLN A 473 -29.48 -31.09 2.51
C GLN A 473 -30.10 -32.43 2.93
N PRO A 474 -29.35 -33.53 3.06
CA PRO A 474 -29.94 -34.80 3.45
C PRO A 474 -30.50 -34.78 4.89
N ALA A 475 -29.94 -33.97 5.79
CA ALA A 475 -30.47 -33.82 7.15
C ALA A 475 -31.82 -33.09 7.16
N PHE A 476 -31.94 -31.98 6.43
CA PHE A 476 -33.18 -31.20 6.35
C PHE A 476 -34.28 -31.95 5.60
N GLU A 477 -33.95 -32.70 4.55
CA GLU A 477 -34.89 -33.60 3.88
C GLU A 477 -35.44 -34.68 4.83
N ALA A 478 -34.59 -35.27 5.68
CA ALA A 478 -35.02 -36.22 6.70
C ALA A 478 -35.96 -35.58 7.74
N ILE A 479 -35.66 -34.34 8.19
CA ILE A 479 -36.55 -33.59 9.09
C ILE A 479 -37.90 -33.31 8.42
N ALA A 480 -37.91 -32.87 7.16
CA ALA A 480 -39.15 -32.58 6.42
C ALA A 480 -40.03 -33.81 6.19
N ASN A 481 -39.41 -35.00 6.12
CA ASN A 481 -40.11 -36.27 6.01
C ASN A 481 -40.57 -36.84 7.37
N GLY A 482 -40.32 -36.14 8.48
CA GLY A 482 -40.71 -36.58 9.82
C GLY A 482 -39.90 -37.77 10.34
N GLU A 483 -38.66 -37.93 9.89
CA GLU A 483 -37.79 -39.01 10.35
C GLU A 483 -37.28 -38.80 11.79
N SER A 484 -36.80 -39.87 12.43
CA SER A 484 -36.22 -39.79 13.77
C SER A 484 -34.87 -39.06 13.77
N MET A 485 -34.50 -38.47 14.91
CA MET A 485 -33.23 -37.75 15.05
C MET A 485 -31.99 -38.61 14.75
N GLU A 486 -32.04 -39.92 15.04
CA GLU A 486 -30.97 -40.86 14.64
C GLU A 486 -30.83 -41.00 13.12
N LYS A 487 -31.94 -40.95 12.37
CA LYS A 487 -31.89 -40.95 10.91
C LYS A 487 -31.38 -39.62 10.36
N VAL A 488 -31.81 -38.50 10.92
CA VAL A 488 -31.32 -37.15 10.56
C VAL A 488 -29.80 -37.06 10.75
N LYS A 489 -29.30 -37.46 11.92
CA LYS A 489 -27.87 -37.59 12.23
C LYS A 489 -27.14 -38.47 11.23
N SER A 490 -27.68 -39.66 10.95
CA SER A 490 -27.08 -40.60 10.01
C SER A 490 -27.00 -40.02 8.59
N ALA A 491 -28.02 -39.27 8.17
CA ALA A 491 -28.07 -38.59 6.88
C ALA A 491 -27.00 -37.49 6.77
N ALA A 492 -26.87 -36.63 7.79
CA ALA A 492 -25.84 -35.59 7.86
C ALA A 492 -24.42 -36.18 7.81
N ARG A 493 -24.15 -37.20 8.64
CA ARG A 493 -22.83 -37.87 8.70
C ARG A 493 -22.49 -38.59 7.39
N LYS A 494 -23.48 -39.22 6.74
CA LYS A 494 -23.27 -39.83 5.41
C LYS A 494 -22.92 -38.78 4.37
N GLY A 495 -23.60 -37.63 4.39
CA GLY A 495 -23.31 -36.48 3.55
C GLY A 495 -21.88 -35.96 3.72
N ALA A 496 -21.48 -35.69 4.97
CA ALA A 496 -20.12 -35.26 5.29
C ALA A 496 -19.06 -36.28 4.85
N ASN A 497 -19.29 -37.58 5.08
CA ASN A 497 -18.36 -38.62 4.63
C ASN A 497 -18.25 -38.69 3.10
N ALA A 498 -19.32 -38.43 2.35
CA ALA A 498 -19.29 -38.45 0.89
C ALA A 498 -18.34 -37.38 0.32
N THR A 499 -18.14 -36.26 1.03
CA THR A 499 -17.24 -35.19 0.59
C THR A 499 -15.77 -35.62 0.45
N LYS A 500 -15.36 -36.69 1.16
CA LYS A 500 -14.01 -37.29 1.06
C LYS A 500 -13.69 -37.84 -0.33
N GLU A 501 -14.73 -38.24 -1.06
CA GLU A 501 -14.64 -38.83 -2.40
C GLU A 501 -14.82 -37.79 -3.51
N ILE A 502 -15.15 -36.54 -3.17
CA ILE A 502 -15.35 -35.46 -4.15
C ILE A 502 -14.00 -34.78 -4.38
N THR A 503 -13.33 -35.14 -5.47
CA THR A 503 -12.00 -34.62 -5.85
C THR A 503 -12.04 -33.55 -6.93
N ASN A 504 -13.24 -33.24 -7.45
CA ASN A 504 -13.46 -32.20 -8.46
C ASN A 504 -14.70 -31.38 -8.09
N THR A 505 -14.52 -30.11 -7.76
CA THR A 505 -15.58 -29.15 -7.41
C THR A 505 -15.25 -27.78 -8.00
N LYS A 506 -16.29 -26.98 -8.26
CA LYS A 506 -16.12 -25.57 -8.67
C LYS A 506 -16.27 -24.58 -7.51
N PHE A 507 -16.46 -25.07 -6.29
CA PHE A 507 -16.83 -24.24 -5.14
C PHE A 507 -15.80 -24.28 -4.02
N GLY A 508 -15.75 -23.18 -3.27
CA GLY A 508 -14.86 -23.00 -2.14
C GLY A 508 -13.37 -23.03 -2.52
N ARG A 509 -12.53 -23.10 -1.49
CA ARG A 509 -11.07 -23.20 -1.66
C ARG A 509 -10.64 -24.51 -2.32
N SER A 510 -11.47 -25.55 -2.21
CA SER A 510 -11.22 -26.84 -2.86
C SER A 510 -11.24 -26.78 -4.39
N SER A 511 -11.81 -25.75 -5.02
CA SER A 511 -11.90 -25.64 -6.48
C SER A 511 -10.57 -25.47 -7.23
N TYR A 512 -9.50 -25.11 -6.53
CA TYR A 512 -8.16 -24.91 -7.09
C TYR A 512 -7.08 -25.75 -6.41
N LEU A 513 -7.48 -26.77 -5.64
CA LEU A 513 -6.57 -27.75 -5.03
C LEU A 513 -6.45 -29.00 -5.89
N SER A 514 -5.33 -29.73 -5.72
CA SER A 514 -5.12 -31.00 -6.41
C SER A 514 -5.99 -32.11 -5.82
N GLU A 515 -6.28 -33.14 -6.63
CA GLU A 515 -6.99 -34.34 -6.18
C GLU A 515 -6.33 -34.99 -4.96
N ASP A 516 -4.99 -35.02 -4.90
CA ASP A 516 -4.24 -35.60 -3.79
C ASP A 516 -4.44 -34.84 -2.47
N SER A 517 -4.58 -33.51 -2.52
CA SER A 517 -4.88 -32.68 -1.33
C SER A 517 -6.31 -32.92 -0.83
N LEU A 518 -7.22 -33.27 -1.74
CA LEU A 518 -8.66 -33.35 -1.48
C LEU A 518 -9.12 -34.74 -1.01
N LYS A 519 -8.48 -35.80 -1.50
CA LYS A 519 -8.89 -37.19 -1.30
C LYS A 519 -8.79 -37.62 0.17
N ASN A 520 -9.81 -38.35 0.65
CA ASN A 520 -9.92 -38.84 2.03
C ASN A 520 -10.03 -37.75 3.12
N VAL A 521 -10.08 -36.47 2.75
CA VAL A 521 -10.25 -35.35 3.67
C VAL A 521 -11.69 -34.85 3.55
N PRO A 522 -12.52 -34.90 4.62
CA PRO A 522 -13.87 -34.36 4.57
C PRO A 522 -13.85 -32.84 4.45
N ASP A 523 -14.88 -32.27 3.83
CA ASP A 523 -15.12 -30.83 3.85
C ASP A 523 -15.31 -30.34 5.30
N PRO A 524 -14.57 -29.30 5.75
CA PRO A 524 -14.71 -28.76 7.10
C PRO A 524 -16.13 -28.31 7.43
N GLY A 525 -16.83 -27.66 6.48
CA GLY A 525 -18.21 -27.21 6.68
C GLY A 525 -19.19 -28.37 6.84
N ALA A 526 -19.06 -29.42 6.01
CA ALA A 526 -19.88 -30.62 6.12
C ALA A 526 -19.60 -31.40 7.42
N GLU A 527 -18.33 -31.47 7.84
CA GLU A 527 -17.92 -32.10 9.10
C GLU A 527 -18.54 -31.40 10.31
N VAL A 528 -18.47 -30.06 10.35
CA VAL A 528 -19.12 -29.21 11.37
C VAL A 528 -20.62 -29.52 11.46
N VAL A 529 -21.32 -29.54 10.32
CA VAL A 529 -22.76 -29.81 10.28
C VAL A 529 -23.09 -31.22 10.79
N ALA A 530 -22.31 -32.23 10.39
CA ALA A 530 -22.51 -33.59 10.87
C ALA A 530 -22.36 -33.70 12.40
N ARG A 531 -21.33 -33.07 12.97
CA ARG A 531 -21.11 -33.03 14.43
C ARG A 531 -22.23 -32.32 15.19
N VAL A 532 -22.75 -31.21 14.64
CA VAL A 532 -23.92 -30.53 15.23
C VAL A 532 -25.12 -31.47 15.29
N PHE A 533 -25.43 -32.21 14.22
CA PHE A 533 -26.53 -33.18 14.25
C PHE A 533 -26.27 -34.39 15.17
N GLU A 534 -25.01 -34.79 15.34
CA GLU A 534 -24.64 -35.82 16.32
C GLU A 534 -24.87 -35.36 17.75
N LYS A 535 -24.51 -34.10 18.06
CA LYS A 535 -24.79 -33.46 19.34
C LYS A 535 -26.30 -33.38 19.59
N LEU A 536 -27.07 -32.93 18.59
CA LEU A 536 -28.53 -32.84 18.66
C LEU A 536 -29.18 -34.19 19.00
N ALA A 537 -28.71 -35.29 18.42
CA ALA A 537 -29.24 -36.63 18.71
C ALA A 537 -28.90 -37.13 20.11
N ALA A 538 -27.83 -36.63 20.73
CA ALA A 538 -27.40 -37.02 22.07
C ALA A 538 -28.17 -36.29 23.19
N ILE A 539 -28.85 -35.19 22.88
CA ILE A 539 -29.62 -34.39 23.83
C ILE A 539 -30.94 -35.12 24.14
N LYS A 540 -31.08 -35.55 25.40
CA LYS A 540 -32.27 -36.23 25.93
C LYS A 540 -33.34 -35.27 26.42
#